data_AF-A0A1J6I3B2-F1
#
_entry.id   AF-A0A1J6I3B2-F1
#
_cell.length_a   1.000
_cell.length_b   1.000
_cell.length_c   1.000
_cell.angle_alpha   90.00
_cell.angle_beta   90.00
_cell.angle_gamma   90.00
#
_symmetry.space_group_name_H-M   'P 1'
#
loop_
_entity.id
_entity.type
_entity.pdbx_description
1 polymer ?
#
loop_
_entity_poly.entity_id
_entity_poly.type
_entity_poly.pdbx_seq_one_letter_code
_entity_poly.pdbx_strand_id
1 'polypeptide(L)'
;MDNKLHYFHYLQFLLLLSSSCFSLVAFSWISPYNENKNYEGSSDLVNLEYHMGPVLSSPIKLYIIWYGNWNPSHQATIRDFLNSFSSSYAPHPSVADWWRTIRLYTDQTGQNISTISLSGEFFDFKYSQGKYLSRLSVQYVIKNAVRSYPKALPLNYKNGVYLVLTSYDVQVQEFCRAVCGFHYFTFPSILGVTVPYAWVGYSGKQCPGFCAYPFAWPKNSGKPPPSTINGGNSLMGAPNGDPGVDGMISVIAHELAEVSSNPLVNAWYAGNDPIAPTEIADLCLGVYGTGAGGGFVGQVYKDSWGNGFNLHGVKGRKFLVQWVWNPLRKRCFGPNAMD
;
A
#
# COMPACT_ATOMS: atom_id res chain seq x y z
N MET A 1 52.67 -49.89 55.05
CA MET A 1 54.00 -49.61 54.46
C MET A 1 53.72 -48.93 53.13
N ASP A 2 53.20 -47.69 53.21
CA ASP A 2 54.02 -46.47 53.18
C ASP A 2 54.56 -46.29 51.74
N ASN A 3 54.28 -45.22 51.00
CA ASN A 3 54.11 -43.84 51.45
C ASN A 3 53.50 -43.02 50.30
N LYS A 4 52.46 -42.26 50.65
CA LYS A 4 52.35 -40.81 50.46
C LYS A 4 52.23 -40.15 49.07
N LEU A 5 51.33 -39.16 49.10
CA LEU A 5 51.23 -37.92 48.31
C LEU A 5 50.67 -38.05 46.89
N HIS A 6 49.76 -37.21 46.39
CA HIS A 6 48.85 -36.18 46.90
C HIS A 6 48.19 -35.63 45.62
N TYR A 7 46.90 -35.30 45.67
CA TYR A 7 46.26 -34.21 44.92
C TYR A 7 46.59 -34.08 43.42
N PHE A 8 45.64 -34.42 42.54
CA PHE A 8 45.08 -33.48 41.55
C PHE A 8 43.93 -34.17 40.78
N HIS A 9 42.70 -33.76 41.13
CA HIS A 9 41.44 -33.77 40.36
C HIS A 9 41.35 -34.74 39.15
N TYR A 10 40.60 -35.84 39.20
CA TYR A 10 39.12 -35.91 39.24
C TYR A 10 38.43 -34.79 38.46
N LEU A 11 38.25 -34.97 37.15
CA LEU A 11 36.95 -35.03 36.45
C LEU A 11 37.19 -35.07 34.94
N GLN A 12 37.28 -36.28 34.39
CA GLN A 12 37.26 -36.50 32.96
C GLN A 12 36.49 -37.80 32.72
N PHE A 13 35.16 -37.72 32.77
CA PHE A 13 34.24 -38.47 31.91
C PHE A 13 32.79 -38.22 32.36
N LEU A 14 31.92 -38.02 31.36
CA LEU A 14 30.45 -38.05 31.40
C LEU A 14 29.74 -36.84 32.04
N LEU A 15 29.26 -35.93 31.18
CA LEU A 15 27.82 -35.70 31.03
C LEU A 15 27.55 -34.84 29.78
N LEU A 16 27.06 -35.51 28.74
CA LEU A 16 26.15 -34.93 27.74
C LEU A 16 24.90 -34.40 28.44
N LEU A 17 24.24 -33.42 27.81
CA LEU A 17 22.99 -32.72 28.18
C LEU A 17 23.16 -31.38 28.93
N SER A 18 23.27 -30.29 28.15
CA SER A 18 22.35 -29.14 28.24
C SER A 18 22.75 -28.07 27.22
N SER A 19 22.01 -28.01 26.11
CA SER A 19 22.04 -26.88 25.19
C SER A 19 21.09 -25.81 25.74
N SER A 20 21.64 -24.80 26.41
CA SER A 20 20.91 -23.62 26.84
C SER A 20 21.31 -22.42 25.98
N CYS A 21 20.34 -21.94 25.21
CA CYS A 21 20.34 -20.64 24.54
C CYS A 21 20.80 -19.53 25.48
N PHE A 22 21.93 -18.91 25.19
CA PHE A 22 22.21 -17.55 25.64
C PHE A 22 21.89 -16.59 24.49
N SER A 23 20.72 -15.95 24.58
CA SER A 23 20.38 -14.79 23.77
C SER A 23 21.26 -13.62 24.21
N LEU A 24 22.20 -13.21 23.35
CA LEU A 24 22.91 -11.95 23.53
C LEU A 24 21.92 -10.79 23.32
N VAL A 25 21.48 -10.16 24.40
CA VAL A 25 20.79 -8.88 24.37
C VAL A 25 21.85 -7.80 24.11
N ALA A 26 21.97 -7.37 22.86
CA ALA A 26 22.79 -6.21 22.52
C ALA A 26 22.06 -4.93 22.95
N PHE A 27 22.41 -4.41 24.13
CA PHE A 27 22.08 -3.03 24.51
C PHE A 27 22.95 -2.08 23.67
N SER A 28 22.37 -1.46 22.65
CA SER A 28 22.99 -0.34 21.93
C SER A 28 22.69 0.95 22.68
N TRP A 29 23.75 1.59 23.17
CA TRP A 29 23.74 2.92 23.73
C TRP A 29 23.49 3.94 22.61
N ILE A 30 22.43 4.74 22.71
CA ILE A 30 22.15 5.83 21.77
C ILE A 30 23.02 7.03 22.16
N SER A 31 24.04 7.32 21.35
CA SER A 31 24.73 8.61 21.37
C SER A 31 23.98 9.59 20.47
N PRO A 32 23.83 10.89 20.82
CA PRO A 32 23.08 11.83 20.00
C PRO A 32 23.94 12.22 18.79
N TYR A 33 23.61 11.67 17.63
CA TYR A 33 24.35 11.90 16.40
C TYR A 33 23.54 12.76 15.43
N ASN A 34 24.13 13.90 15.08
CA ASN A 34 23.56 14.96 14.26
C ASN A 34 24.08 14.78 12.82
N GLU A 35 23.44 13.92 12.03
CA GLU A 35 23.65 13.80 10.58
C GLU A 35 22.31 13.48 9.90
N ASN A 36 21.93 14.29 8.91
CA ASN A 36 20.75 14.09 8.07
C ASN A 36 20.92 12.84 7.19
N LYS A 37 20.69 11.65 7.76
CA LYS A 37 20.60 10.41 6.99
C LYS A 37 19.15 10.23 6.52
N ASN A 38 18.94 10.19 5.21
CA ASN A 38 17.65 9.93 4.56
C ASN A 38 17.23 8.47 4.81
N TYR A 39 16.63 8.19 5.97
CA TYR A 39 16.14 6.87 6.35
C TYR A 39 14.85 6.46 5.61
N GLU A 40 14.40 7.22 4.60
CA GLU A 40 13.16 7.01 3.85
C GLU A 40 13.29 5.86 2.82
N GLY A 41 13.49 4.64 3.31
CA GLY A 41 13.57 3.43 2.48
C GLY A 41 14.79 3.34 1.56
N SER A 42 15.72 4.31 1.59
CA SER A 42 16.97 4.26 0.83
C SER A 42 17.82 3.07 1.31
N SER A 43 18.07 2.11 0.44
CA SER A 43 18.89 0.95 0.74
C SER A 43 19.59 0.47 -0.52
N ASP A 44 20.91 0.33 -0.46
CA ASP A 44 21.72 -0.31 -1.51
C ASP A 44 21.39 -1.80 -1.68
N LEU A 45 20.55 -2.36 -0.79
CA LEU A 45 20.06 -3.74 -0.83
C LEU A 45 18.75 -3.88 -1.62
N VAL A 46 18.08 -2.78 -1.97
CA VAL A 46 16.87 -2.83 -2.81
C VAL A 46 17.29 -2.99 -4.27
N ASN A 47 17.08 -4.19 -4.79
CA ASN A 47 17.31 -4.50 -6.21
C ASN A 47 15.97 -4.62 -6.94
N LEU A 48 15.40 -3.47 -7.31
CA LEU A 48 14.19 -3.40 -8.12
C LEU A 48 14.53 -3.62 -9.59
N GLU A 49 13.96 -4.67 -10.18
CA GLU A 49 14.28 -5.11 -11.54
C GLU A 49 13.05 -5.19 -12.44
N TYR A 50 13.31 -5.18 -13.74
CA TYR A 50 12.31 -5.39 -14.77
C TYR A 50 12.39 -6.83 -15.31
N HIS A 51 11.28 -7.56 -15.21
CA HIS A 51 11.15 -8.99 -15.49
C HIS A 51 10.44 -9.27 -16.82
N MET A 52 10.53 -8.34 -17.78
CA MET A 52 10.03 -8.47 -19.17
C MET A 52 8.50 -8.54 -19.35
N GLY A 53 7.73 -8.36 -18.27
CA GLY A 53 6.26 -8.23 -18.34
C GLY A 53 5.79 -6.87 -18.89
N PRO A 54 4.51 -6.74 -19.27
CA PRO A 54 3.99 -5.47 -19.76
C PRO A 54 3.82 -4.45 -18.62
N VAL A 55 3.83 -3.16 -18.98
CA VAL A 55 3.31 -2.07 -18.11
C VAL A 55 2.07 -1.45 -18.77
N LEU A 56 1.28 -0.67 -18.03
CA LEU A 56 0.11 0.02 -18.59
C LEU A 56 0.50 1.31 -19.33
N SER A 57 1.07 1.16 -20.53
CA SER A 57 1.62 2.26 -21.35
C SER A 57 0.60 2.99 -22.24
N SER A 58 -0.59 2.42 -22.45
CA SER A 58 -1.72 3.11 -23.12
C SER A 58 -2.58 3.89 -22.11
N PRO A 59 -3.27 4.97 -22.51
CA PRO A 59 -4.13 5.74 -21.60
C PRO A 59 -5.09 4.84 -20.81
N ILE A 60 -4.96 4.84 -19.48
CA ILE A 60 -5.62 3.87 -18.60
C ILE A 60 -7.07 4.29 -18.37
N LYS A 61 -8.00 3.39 -18.67
CA LYS A 61 -9.44 3.53 -18.45
C LYS A 61 -9.81 2.79 -17.16
N LEU A 62 -9.96 3.55 -16.08
CA LEU A 62 -10.31 3.00 -14.77
C LEU A 62 -11.82 2.88 -14.63
N TYR A 63 -12.30 1.69 -14.25
CA TYR A 63 -13.70 1.43 -13.97
C TYR A 63 -13.88 1.03 -12.51
N ILE A 64 -14.70 1.77 -11.76
CA ILE A 64 -14.94 1.47 -10.34
C ILE A 64 -16.14 0.55 -10.20
N ILE A 65 -16.03 -0.43 -9.31
CA ILE A 65 -17.14 -1.29 -8.88
C ILE A 65 -17.35 -1.09 -7.38
N TRP A 66 -18.45 -0.41 -7.03
CA TRP A 66 -18.88 -0.20 -5.66
C TRP A 66 -19.65 -1.44 -5.17
N TYR A 67 -18.99 -2.30 -4.42
CA TYR A 67 -19.58 -3.54 -3.91
C TYR A 67 -20.07 -3.37 -2.47
N GLY A 68 -21.38 -3.51 -2.27
CA GLY A 68 -22.06 -3.40 -0.98
C GLY A 68 -22.64 -2.01 -0.66
N ASN A 69 -22.94 -1.74 0.62
CA ASN A 69 -23.64 -0.54 1.07
C ASN A 69 -22.69 0.66 1.26
N TRP A 70 -22.60 1.52 0.25
CA TRP A 70 -21.71 2.68 0.23
C TRP A 70 -22.38 3.97 0.68
N ASN A 71 -21.69 4.72 1.55
CA ASN A 71 -22.05 6.11 1.87
C ASN A 71 -21.71 7.02 0.68
N PRO A 72 -22.65 7.84 0.16
CA PRO A 72 -22.38 8.77 -0.93
C PRO A 72 -21.21 9.72 -0.68
N SER A 73 -20.98 10.17 0.56
CA SER A 73 -19.86 11.06 0.89
C SER A 73 -18.51 10.34 0.75
N HIS A 74 -18.44 9.06 1.14
CA HIS A 74 -17.23 8.23 1.00
C HIS A 74 -16.90 8.03 -0.49
N GLN A 75 -17.92 7.73 -1.29
CA GLN A 75 -17.75 7.62 -2.74
C GLN A 75 -17.30 8.93 -3.37
N ALA A 76 -17.84 10.07 -2.93
CA ALA A 76 -17.43 11.39 -3.43
C ALA A 76 -15.95 11.66 -3.17
N THR A 77 -15.45 11.39 -1.96
CA THR A 77 -14.02 11.54 -1.63
C THR A 77 -13.13 10.70 -2.54
N ILE A 78 -13.47 9.43 -2.75
CA ILE A 78 -12.69 8.52 -3.61
C ILE A 78 -12.78 8.95 -5.09
N ARG A 79 -13.95 9.38 -5.58
CA ARG A 79 -14.08 9.93 -6.95
C ARG A 79 -13.21 11.17 -7.14
N ASP A 80 -13.22 12.07 -6.16
CA ASP A 80 -12.41 13.29 -6.24
C ASP A 80 -10.91 12.95 -6.22
N PHE A 81 -10.47 11.95 -5.42
CA PHE A 81 -9.10 11.44 -5.48
C PHE A 81 -8.74 10.92 -6.88
N LEU A 82 -9.56 10.05 -7.46
CA LEU A 82 -9.31 9.46 -8.79
C LEU A 82 -9.33 10.51 -9.91
N ASN A 83 -10.18 11.52 -9.81
CA ASN A 83 -10.18 12.66 -10.74
C ASN A 83 -8.97 13.59 -10.57
N SER A 84 -8.21 13.46 -9.47
CA SER A 84 -7.02 14.27 -9.22
C SER A 84 -5.76 13.77 -9.95
N PHE A 85 -5.73 12.53 -10.45
CA PHE A 85 -4.58 11.97 -11.18
C PHE A 85 -4.25 12.70 -12.49
N SER A 86 -5.25 13.32 -13.11
CA SER A 86 -5.11 14.04 -14.39
C SER A 86 -5.50 15.52 -14.28
N SER A 87 -5.70 16.03 -13.07
CA SER A 87 -6.09 17.42 -12.87
C SER A 87 -4.88 18.34 -12.99
N SER A 88 -4.97 19.32 -13.89
CA SER A 88 -4.03 20.44 -13.99
C SER A 88 -4.38 21.62 -13.08
N TYR A 89 -5.51 21.55 -12.37
CA TYR A 89 -6.03 22.66 -11.55
C TYR A 89 -5.82 22.46 -10.05
N ALA A 90 -5.48 21.25 -9.61
CA ALA A 90 -5.17 20.98 -8.22
C ALA A 90 -3.86 21.73 -7.83
N PRO A 91 -3.80 22.39 -6.67
CA PRO A 91 -2.57 23.00 -6.18
C PRO A 91 -1.42 22.00 -6.09
N HIS A 92 -0.19 22.47 -6.23
CA HIS A 92 1.00 21.65 -6.01
C HIS A 92 1.39 21.64 -4.52
N PRO A 93 1.94 20.53 -3.97
CA PRO A 93 2.06 19.21 -4.60
C PRO A 93 0.70 18.50 -4.75
N SER A 94 0.46 17.90 -5.92
CA SER A 94 -0.82 17.30 -6.31
C SER A 94 -0.74 15.77 -6.50
N VAL A 95 -1.89 15.10 -6.54
CA VAL A 95 -1.97 13.68 -6.93
C VAL A 95 -1.38 13.44 -8.32
N ALA A 96 -1.54 14.38 -9.26
CA ALA A 96 -0.93 14.29 -10.59
C ALA A 96 0.61 14.35 -10.52
N ASP A 97 1.19 15.16 -9.62
CA ASP A 97 2.64 15.19 -9.42
C ASP A 97 3.16 13.89 -8.84
N TRP A 98 2.41 13.28 -7.92
CA TRP A 98 2.75 11.98 -7.34
C TRP A 98 2.75 10.89 -8.41
N TRP A 99 1.76 10.91 -9.32
CA TRP A 99 1.70 9.99 -10.46
C TRP A 99 2.90 10.10 -11.41
N ARG A 100 3.60 11.24 -11.45
CA ARG A 100 4.79 11.40 -12.31
C ARG A 100 5.91 10.43 -11.95
N THR A 101 6.03 10.03 -10.67
CA THR A 101 7.01 9.01 -10.27
C THR A 101 6.66 7.65 -10.85
N ILE A 102 5.37 7.27 -10.83
CA ILE A 102 4.88 6.02 -11.44
C ILE A 102 5.15 6.03 -12.95
N ARG A 103 4.99 7.17 -13.61
CA ARG A 103 5.30 7.32 -15.04
C ARG A 103 6.78 7.15 -15.40
N LEU A 104 7.71 7.01 -14.44
CA LEU A 104 9.12 6.72 -14.74
C LEU A 104 9.37 5.27 -15.16
N TYR A 105 8.45 4.36 -14.83
CA TYR A 105 8.56 2.94 -15.16
C TYR A 105 8.16 2.66 -16.61
N THR A 106 8.90 1.75 -17.26
CA THR A 106 8.73 1.40 -18.69
C THR A 106 8.64 -0.10 -18.90
N ASP A 107 8.07 -0.53 -20.03
CA ASP A 107 8.24 -1.90 -20.52
C ASP A 107 9.51 -2.06 -21.37
N GLN A 108 9.71 -3.25 -21.94
CA GLN A 108 10.77 -3.59 -22.89
C GLN A 108 10.88 -2.63 -24.08
N THR A 109 9.78 -2.00 -24.49
CA THR A 109 9.76 -1.09 -25.64
C THR A 109 10.19 0.33 -25.27
N GLY A 110 10.46 0.58 -23.98
CA GLY A 110 10.79 1.90 -23.44
C GLY A 110 9.56 2.80 -23.28
N GLN A 111 8.35 2.27 -23.44
CA GLN A 111 7.13 3.05 -23.26
C GLN A 111 6.80 3.18 -21.77
N ASN A 112 6.62 4.43 -21.33
CA ASN A 112 6.28 4.76 -19.96
C ASN A 112 4.84 4.41 -19.61
N ILE A 113 4.57 4.16 -18.33
CA ILE A 113 3.21 4.11 -17.80
C ILE A 113 2.44 5.40 -18.15
N SER A 114 1.18 5.22 -18.55
CA SER A 114 0.33 6.30 -19.06
C SER A 114 -0.43 7.05 -17.96
N THR A 115 -1.24 8.03 -18.38
CA THR A 115 -2.20 8.71 -17.51
C THR A 115 -3.42 7.83 -17.23
N ILE A 116 -4.01 7.98 -16.05
CA ILE A 116 -5.23 7.28 -15.64
C ILE A 116 -6.45 8.22 -15.62
N SER A 117 -7.59 7.70 -16.05
CA SER A 117 -8.86 8.43 -16.10
C SER A 117 -10.05 7.55 -15.69
N LEU A 118 -10.89 8.06 -14.79
CA LEU A 118 -12.14 7.42 -14.42
C LEU A 118 -13.08 7.39 -15.64
N SER A 119 -13.52 6.19 -16.03
CA SER A 119 -14.22 5.93 -17.29
C SER A 119 -15.59 5.28 -17.12
N GLY A 120 -15.93 4.82 -15.92
CA GLY A 120 -17.25 4.29 -15.61
C GLY A 120 -17.35 3.75 -14.19
N GLU A 121 -18.58 3.59 -13.71
CA GLU A 121 -18.89 3.08 -12.38
C GLU A 121 -20.00 2.04 -12.44
N PHE A 122 -19.90 1.01 -11.59
CA PHE A 122 -20.94 0.03 -11.36
C PHE A 122 -21.27 -0.05 -9.87
N PHE A 123 -22.54 -0.27 -9.54
CA PHE A 123 -23.02 -0.33 -8.16
C PHE A 123 -23.64 -1.70 -7.90
N ASP A 124 -22.95 -2.52 -7.10
CA ASP A 124 -23.41 -3.84 -6.70
C ASP A 124 -23.90 -3.81 -5.24
N PHE A 125 -24.99 -3.07 -5.02
CA PHE A 125 -25.65 -2.97 -3.71
C PHE A 125 -26.44 -4.24 -3.33
N LYS A 126 -26.58 -5.18 -4.27
CA LYS A 126 -27.27 -6.46 -4.08
C LYS A 126 -26.34 -7.58 -3.62
N TYR A 127 -25.04 -7.33 -3.53
CA TYR A 127 -24.03 -8.31 -3.13
C TYR A 127 -24.08 -9.54 -4.04
N SER A 128 -23.83 -9.38 -5.34
CA SER A 128 -23.95 -10.47 -6.33
C SER A 128 -23.17 -11.75 -6.00
N GLN A 129 -22.14 -11.67 -5.15
CA GLN A 129 -21.32 -12.78 -4.66
C GLN A 129 -21.42 -12.98 -3.13
N GLY A 130 -22.45 -12.42 -2.49
CA GLY A 130 -22.62 -12.44 -1.03
C GLY A 130 -21.75 -11.45 -0.27
N LYS A 131 -21.83 -11.46 1.07
CA LYS A 131 -21.07 -10.53 1.94
C LYS A 131 -19.69 -11.04 2.37
N TYR A 132 -19.32 -12.26 1.96
CA TYR A 132 -18.01 -12.84 2.22
C TYR A 132 -17.36 -13.17 0.87
N LEU A 133 -16.25 -12.51 0.56
CA LEU A 133 -15.54 -12.68 -0.71
C LEU A 133 -14.18 -13.35 -0.51
N SER A 134 -13.85 -14.25 -1.41
CA SER A 134 -12.47 -14.67 -1.66
C SER A 134 -11.87 -13.85 -2.80
N ARG A 135 -10.55 -13.95 -3.03
CA ARG A 135 -9.90 -13.35 -4.23
C ARG A 135 -10.54 -13.86 -5.53
N LEU A 136 -10.97 -15.11 -5.55
CA LEU A 136 -11.68 -15.69 -6.69
C LEU A 136 -13.07 -15.07 -6.87
N SER A 137 -13.82 -14.88 -5.78
CA SER A 137 -15.14 -14.23 -5.80
C SER A 137 -15.07 -12.78 -6.30
N VAL A 138 -13.97 -12.06 -6.03
CA VAL A 138 -13.75 -10.69 -6.58
C VAL A 138 -13.75 -10.70 -8.11
N GLN A 139 -13.19 -11.72 -8.77
CA GLN A 139 -13.25 -11.82 -10.23
C GLN A 139 -14.69 -12.05 -10.72
N TYR A 140 -15.51 -12.79 -9.97
CA TYR A 140 -16.94 -12.94 -10.28
C TYR A 140 -17.73 -11.65 -10.05
N VAL A 141 -17.32 -10.77 -9.12
CA VAL A 141 -17.87 -9.41 -8.98
C VAL A 141 -17.61 -8.61 -10.25
N ILE A 142 -16.38 -8.64 -10.80
CA ILE A 142 -16.06 -7.97 -12.07
C ILE A 142 -16.88 -8.56 -13.22
N LYS A 143 -16.99 -9.89 -13.29
CA LYS A 143 -17.83 -10.59 -14.28
C LYS A 143 -19.29 -10.12 -14.21
N ASN A 144 -19.84 -9.94 -13.01
CA ASN A 144 -21.19 -9.41 -12.83
C ASN A 144 -21.28 -7.96 -13.36
N ALA A 145 -20.33 -7.10 -13.02
CA ALA A 145 -20.33 -5.70 -13.41
C ALA A 145 -20.25 -5.49 -14.94
N VAL A 146 -19.54 -6.35 -15.67
CA VAL A 146 -19.41 -6.25 -17.14
C VAL A 146 -20.50 -6.99 -17.92
N ARG A 147 -21.38 -7.74 -17.25
CA ARG A 147 -22.50 -8.49 -17.87
C ARG A 147 -23.88 -7.99 -17.45
N SER A 148 -23.97 -7.20 -16.40
CA SER A 148 -25.25 -6.74 -15.83
C SER A 148 -25.99 -5.77 -16.75
N TYR A 149 -27.15 -6.17 -17.25
CA TYR A 149 -28.03 -5.29 -18.02
C TYR A 149 -28.93 -4.44 -17.10
N PRO A 150 -29.26 -3.18 -17.42
CA PRO A 150 -28.84 -2.40 -18.59
C PRO A 150 -27.57 -1.56 -18.41
N LYS A 151 -26.92 -1.62 -17.24
CA LYS A 151 -25.83 -0.71 -16.85
C LYS A 151 -24.48 -1.42 -16.75
N ALA A 152 -24.16 -2.28 -17.72
CA ALA A 152 -22.90 -3.03 -17.72
C ALA A 152 -21.73 -2.07 -17.96
N LEU A 153 -20.62 -2.30 -17.25
CA LEU A 153 -19.34 -1.74 -17.64
C LEU A 153 -18.85 -2.41 -18.94
N PRO A 154 -18.09 -1.71 -19.80
CA PRO A 154 -17.46 -2.34 -20.94
C PRO A 154 -16.43 -3.36 -20.46
N LEU A 155 -16.30 -4.50 -21.13
CA LEU A 155 -15.19 -5.45 -20.94
C LEU A 155 -13.97 -4.99 -21.76
N ASN A 156 -13.18 -4.08 -21.20
CA ASN A 156 -12.08 -3.42 -21.89
C ASN A 156 -10.73 -4.10 -21.59
N TYR A 157 -10.36 -5.06 -22.43
CA TYR A 157 -9.08 -5.79 -22.30
C TYR A 157 -7.86 -5.08 -22.91
N LYS A 158 -8.04 -3.92 -23.54
CA LYS A 158 -6.93 -3.20 -24.20
C LYS A 158 -6.21 -2.25 -23.25
N ASN A 159 -6.97 -1.47 -22.48
CA ASN A 159 -6.44 -0.46 -21.56
C ASN A 159 -7.36 -0.24 -20.35
N GLY A 160 -8.23 -1.22 -20.03
CA GLY A 160 -9.12 -1.16 -18.89
C GLY A 160 -8.47 -1.70 -17.62
N VAL A 161 -8.71 -1.02 -16.50
CA VAL A 161 -8.41 -1.51 -15.14
C VAL A 161 -9.71 -1.45 -14.34
N TYR A 162 -10.00 -2.51 -13.59
CA TYR A 162 -11.19 -2.57 -12.73
C TYR A 162 -10.80 -2.41 -11.27
N LEU A 163 -11.37 -1.41 -10.59
CA LEU A 163 -11.15 -1.17 -9.17
C LEU A 163 -12.39 -1.58 -8.38
N VAL A 164 -12.30 -2.70 -7.66
CA VAL A 164 -13.38 -3.21 -6.81
C VAL A 164 -13.22 -2.64 -5.41
N LEU A 165 -14.21 -1.89 -4.94
CA LEU A 165 -14.20 -1.28 -3.61
C LEU A 165 -15.32 -1.87 -2.76
N THR A 166 -14.97 -2.52 -1.66
CA THR A 166 -15.95 -3.15 -0.77
C THR A 166 -16.31 -2.26 0.42
N SER A 167 -17.61 -2.12 0.69
CA SER A 167 -18.15 -1.34 1.80
C SER A 167 -17.87 -1.95 3.17
N TYR A 168 -18.21 -1.21 4.22
CA TYR A 168 -17.98 -1.56 5.63
C TYR A 168 -18.61 -2.88 6.10
N ASP A 169 -19.60 -3.39 5.38
CA ASP A 169 -20.37 -4.58 5.73
C ASP A 169 -20.04 -5.81 4.89
N VAL A 170 -18.93 -5.76 4.14
CA VAL A 170 -18.41 -6.88 3.35
C VAL A 170 -17.10 -7.37 3.96
N GLN A 171 -16.99 -8.68 4.17
CA GLN A 171 -15.78 -9.35 4.60
C GLN A 171 -15.06 -9.92 3.38
N VAL A 172 -13.74 -9.77 3.33
CA VAL A 172 -12.89 -10.35 2.29
C VAL A 172 -11.80 -11.16 2.96
N GLN A 173 -11.48 -12.32 2.40
CA GLN A 173 -10.43 -13.20 2.91
C GLN A 173 -9.10 -12.44 3.03
N GLU A 174 -8.38 -12.66 4.13
CA GLU A 174 -7.12 -11.98 4.51
C GLU A 174 -7.17 -10.45 4.68
N PHE A 175 -8.31 -9.81 4.45
CA PHE A 175 -8.51 -8.41 4.79
C PHE A 175 -8.30 -8.20 6.28
N CYS A 176 -7.60 -7.12 6.65
CA CYS A 176 -7.32 -6.79 8.05
C CYS A 176 -6.43 -7.80 8.80
N ARG A 177 -5.81 -8.75 8.08
CA ARG A 177 -4.89 -9.74 8.64
C ARG A 177 -3.54 -9.70 7.94
N ALA A 178 -3.56 -9.81 6.62
CA ALA A 178 -2.38 -9.76 5.78
C ALA A 178 -2.36 -8.53 4.87
N VAL A 179 -3.55 -8.09 4.40
CA VAL A 179 -3.64 -7.06 3.36
C VAL A 179 -4.76 -6.05 3.61
N CYS A 180 -4.60 -4.86 3.00
CA CYS A 180 -5.60 -3.79 2.96
C CYS A 180 -6.25 -3.65 1.58
N GLY A 181 -5.54 -4.11 0.55
CA GLY A 181 -5.94 -4.20 -0.83
C GLY A 181 -5.11 -5.28 -1.52
N PHE A 182 -5.36 -5.48 -2.80
CA PHE A 182 -4.43 -6.17 -3.68
C PHE A 182 -4.76 -5.86 -5.14
N HIS A 183 -3.78 -5.96 -6.01
CA HIS A 183 -4.00 -6.07 -7.44
C HIS A 183 -3.79 -7.50 -7.93
N TYR A 184 -4.41 -7.82 -9.07
CA TYR A 184 -4.18 -9.05 -9.82
C TYR A 184 -4.73 -8.91 -11.24
N PHE A 185 -4.83 -10.03 -11.98
CA PHE A 185 -5.48 -10.09 -13.27
C PHE A 185 -6.58 -11.16 -13.31
N THR A 186 -7.60 -10.95 -14.13
CA THR A 186 -8.69 -11.92 -14.25
C THR A 186 -8.26 -13.16 -15.03
N PHE A 187 -8.82 -14.30 -14.68
CA PHE A 187 -8.60 -15.52 -15.44
C PHE A 187 -9.49 -15.56 -16.70
N PRO A 188 -8.94 -15.93 -17.88
CA PRO A 188 -9.73 -16.15 -19.08
C PRO A 188 -10.87 -17.17 -18.87
N SER A 189 -10.70 -18.15 -17.98
CA SER A 189 -11.76 -19.11 -17.62
C SER A 189 -12.98 -18.47 -16.95
N ILE A 190 -12.83 -17.27 -16.35
CA ILE A 190 -13.92 -16.57 -15.65
C ILE A 190 -14.56 -15.51 -16.56
N LEU A 191 -13.73 -14.65 -17.19
CA LEU A 191 -14.20 -13.50 -17.97
C LEU A 191 -14.09 -13.67 -19.49
N GLY A 192 -13.41 -14.71 -19.98
CA GLY A 192 -13.08 -14.90 -21.40
C GLY A 192 -11.84 -14.13 -21.85
N VAL A 193 -11.31 -13.24 -21.01
CA VAL A 193 -10.13 -12.41 -21.25
C VAL A 193 -9.37 -12.18 -19.96
N THR A 194 -8.09 -11.85 -20.08
CA THR A 194 -7.26 -11.36 -18.97
C THR A 194 -7.36 -9.84 -18.93
N VAL A 195 -7.82 -9.29 -17.79
CA VAL A 195 -7.78 -7.85 -17.51
C VAL A 195 -7.18 -7.58 -16.13
N PRO A 196 -6.34 -6.55 -15.99
CA PRO A 196 -5.84 -6.14 -14.68
C PRO A 196 -6.97 -5.56 -13.82
N TYR A 197 -6.90 -5.82 -12.52
CA TYR A 197 -7.83 -5.28 -11.54
C TYR A 197 -7.14 -5.06 -10.20
N ALA A 198 -7.73 -4.20 -9.39
CA ALA A 198 -7.38 -4.01 -7.99
C ALA A 198 -8.63 -4.13 -7.11
N TRP A 199 -8.43 -4.56 -5.87
CA TRP A 199 -9.45 -4.54 -4.84
C TRP A 199 -8.93 -3.80 -3.60
N VAL A 200 -9.79 -2.99 -2.97
CA VAL A 200 -9.49 -2.33 -1.70
C VAL A 200 -10.71 -2.41 -0.78
N GLY A 201 -10.47 -2.78 0.49
CA GLY A 201 -11.50 -2.90 1.51
C GLY A 201 -11.65 -1.67 2.41
N TYR A 202 -12.88 -1.34 2.80
CA TYR A 202 -13.12 -0.33 3.82
C TYR A 202 -12.75 -0.84 5.22
N SER A 203 -11.67 -0.32 5.77
CA SER A 203 -11.09 -0.79 7.04
C SER A 203 -11.70 -0.13 8.28
N GLY A 204 -12.37 1.02 8.12
CA GLY A 204 -12.83 1.87 9.22
C GLY A 204 -13.64 1.14 10.31
N LYS A 205 -14.39 0.09 9.92
CA LYS A 205 -15.16 -0.75 10.86
C LYS A 205 -14.39 -1.97 11.35
N GLN A 206 -13.59 -2.62 10.50
CA GLN A 206 -13.00 -3.93 10.79
C GLN A 206 -11.62 -3.82 11.44
N CYS A 207 -10.75 -2.93 10.93
CA CYS A 207 -9.37 -2.79 11.38
C CYS A 207 -8.78 -1.40 11.09
N PRO A 208 -9.41 -0.31 11.58
CA PRO A 208 -8.92 1.03 11.27
C PRO A 208 -7.45 1.21 11.66
N GLY A 209 -7.00 0.63 12.78
CA GLY A 209 -5.60 0.70 13.21
C GLY A 209 -4.58 -0.04 12.34
N PHE A 210 -5.00 -0.89 11.40
CA PHE A 210 -4.10 -1.64 10.51
C PHE A 210 -4.01 -0.99 9.12
N CYS A 211 -5.17 -0.64 8.53
CA CYS A 211 -5.25 -0.14 7.15
C CYS A 211 -5.59 1.35 7.02
N ALA A 212 -5.76 2.07 8.14
CA ALA A 212 -6.01 3.51 8.15
C ALA A 212 -4.99 4.25 9.02
N TYR A 213 -3.80 3.68 9.23
CA TYR A 213 -2.67 4.43 9.75
C TYR A 213 -2.29 5.56 8.78
N PRO A 214 -2.00 6.79 9.22
CA PRO A 214 -1.84 7.25 10.61
C PRO A 214 -3.11 7.85 11.25
N PHE A 215 -4.27 7.70 10.62
CA PHE A 215 -5.56 8.23 11.10
C PHE A 215 -6.21 7.39 12.20
N ALA A 216 -5.75 6.14 12.36
CA ALA A 216 -6.20 5.24 13.40
C ALA A 216 -5.06 4.36 13.92
N TRP A 217 -5.21 3.90 15.16
CA TRP A 217 -4.24 3.05 15.86
C TRP A 217 -4.96 1.85 16.49
N PRO A 218 -4.36 0.65 16.52
CA PRO A 218 -5.03 -0.52 17.08
C PRO A 218 -5.31 -0.32 18.58
N LYS A 219 -6.58 -0.43 18.98
CA LYS A 219 -7.03 -0.24 20.38
C LYS A 219 -6.35 -1.20 21.37
N ASN A 220 -5.98 -2.40 20.91
CA ASN A 220 -5.38 -3.46 21.73
C ASN A 220 -3.86 -3.60 21.50
N SER A 221 -3.20 -2.58 20.95
CA SER A 221 -1.75 -2.61 20.67
C SER A 221 -0.88 -2.69 21.93
N GLY A 222 -1.42 -2.38 23.11
CA GLY A 222 -0.66 -2.32 24.37
C GLY A 222 0.41 -1.21 24.39
N LYS A 223 0.46 -0.37 23.35
CA LYS A 223 1.42 0.74 23.18
C LYS A 223 0.68 1.97 22.66
N PRO A 224 1.03 3.19 23.11
CA PRO A 224 0.50 4.40 22.51
C PRO A 224 0.91 4.49 21.02
N PRO A 225 0.19 5.28 20.20
CA PRO A 225 0.64 5.62 18.86
C PRO A 225 2.09 6.15 18.88
N PRO A 226 2.89 5.93 17.83
CA PRO A 226 4.26 6.42 17.74
C PRO A 226 4.30 7.93 17.96
N SER A 227 5.32 8.41 18.68
CA SER A 227 5.51 9.83 18.91
C SER A 227 5.70 10.55 17.58
N THR A 228 4.89 11.57 17.32
CA THR A 228 5.08 12.49 16.19
C THR A 228 6.33 13.38 16.42
N ILE A 229 6.88 14.01 15.38
CA ILE A 229 8.09 14.88 15.45
C ILE A 229 7.94 15.97 16.52
N ASN A 230 6.70 16.36 16.84
CA ASN A 230 6.40 17.39 17.83
C ASN A 230 6.15 16.83 19.25
N GLY A 231 6.56 15.60 19.55
CA GLY A 231 6.54 15.06 20.92
C GLY A 231 5.17 14.63 21.45
N GLY A 232 4.20 14.31 20.57
CA GLY A 232 2.86 13.85 20.97
C GLY A 232 2.50 12.46 20.44
N ASN A 233 1.73 11.70 21.22
CA ASN A 233 1.18 10.38 20.87
C ASN A 233 -0.22 10.48 20.21
N SER A 234 -0.51 11.59 19.54
CA SER A 234 -1.81 11.86 18.93
C SER A 234 -1.88 11.28 17.53
N LEU A 235 -2.98 10.59 17.23
CA LEU A 235 -3.36 10.21 15.87
C LEU A 235 -3.43 11.43 14.96
N MET A 236 -3.10 11.23 13.69
CA MET A 236 -3.26 12.27 12.67
C MET A 236 -4.76 12.44 12.37
N GLY A 237 -5.21 13.68 12.23
CA GLY A 237 -6.58 13.95 11.78
C GLY A 237 -6.76 13.57 10.30
N ALA A 238 -7.91 12.98 9.98
CA ALA A 238 -8.27 12.53 8.63
C ALA A 238 -8.78 13.72 7.80
N PRO A 239 -8.09 14.10 6.70
CA PRO A 239 -8.36 15.36 5.99
C PRO A 239 -9.72 15.41 5.28
N ASN A 240 -10.41 14.27 5.10
CA ASN A 240 -11.74 14.19 4.51
C ASN A 240 -12.81 13.69 5.48
N GLY A 241 -12.48 13.61 6.77
CA GLY A 241 -13.42 13.40 7.88
C GLY A 241 -13.71 11.94 8.22
N ASP A 242 -13.38 10.98 7.36
CA ASP A 242 -13.53 9.55 7.65
C ASP A 242 -12.15 8.85 7.60
N PRO A 243 -11.60 8.41 8.75
CA PRO A 243 -10.33 7.71 8.79
C PRO A 243 -10.27 6.48 7.90
N GLY A 244 -11.38 5.74 7.75
CA GLY A 244 -11.44 4.53 6.91
C GLY A 244 -11.26 4.86 5.43
N VAL A 245 -11.98 5.86 4.92
CA VAL A 245 -11.84 6.33 3.54
C VAL A 245 -10.49 6.99 3.30
N ASP A 246 -10.03 7.85 4.20
CA ASP A 246 -8.73 8.50 4.06
C ASP A 246 -7.58 7.48 4.07
N GLY A 247 -7.70 6.41 4.87
CA GLY A 247 -6.81 5.25 4.79
C GLY A 247 -6.91 4.52 3.44
N MET A 248 -8.14 4.27 2.96
CA MET A 248 -8.36 3.66 1.65
C MET A 248 -7.72 4.47 0.51
N ILE A 249 -7.64 5.80 0.59
CA ILE A 249 -7.02 6.61 -0.46
C ILE A 249 -5.56 6.21 -0.70
N SER A 250 -4.76 6.04 0.37
CA SER A 250 -3.37 5.61 0.22
C SER A 250 -3.28 4.18 -0.33
N VAL A 251 -4.17 3.28 0.10
CA VAL A 251 -4.19 1.90 -0.42
C VAL A 251 -4.62 1.87 -1.89
N ILE A 252 -5.63 2.65 -2.30
CA ILE A 252 -6.02 2.76 -3.72
C ILE A 252 -4.84 3.29 -4.55
N ALA A 253 -4.11 4.28 -4.06
CA ALA A 253 -2.94 4.80 -4.75
C ALA A 253 -1.85 3.73 -4.91
N HIS A 254 -1.56 2.99 -3.83
CA HIS A 254 -0.63 1.87 -3.80
C HIS A 254 -0.99 0.83 -4.86
N GLU A 255 -2.21 0.28 -4.81
CA GLU A 255 -2.65 -0.76 -5.75
C GLU A 255 -2.68 -0.27 -7.21
N LEU A 256 -3.03 1.00 -7.44
CA LEU A 256 -3.03 1.58 -8.78
C LEU A 256 -1.62 1.81 -9.33
N ALA A 257 -0.66 2.17 -8.48
CA ALA A 257 0.74 2.28 -8.87
C ALA A 257 1.27 0.92 -9.32
N GLU A 258 1.04 -0.10 -8.48
CA GLU A 258 1.57 -1.44 -8.69
C GLU A 258 0.89 -2.16 -9.84
N VAL A 259 -0.43 -2.07 -10.00
CA VAL A 259 -1.11 -2.66 -11.17
C VAL A 259 -0.69 -1.98 -12.47
N SER A 260 -0.22 -0.73 -12.40
CA SER A 260 0.26 -0.01 -13.59
C SER A 260 1.67 -0.41 -13.98
N SER A 261 2.54 -0.66 -13.00
CA SER A 261 3.91 -1.13 -13.22
C SER A 261 4.02 -2.64 -13.38
N ASN A 262 3.04 -3.39 -12.91
CA ASN A 262 3.06 -4.84 -12.89
C ASN A 262 1.69 -5.52 -13.08
N PRO A 263 0.93 -5.19 -14.14
CA PRO A 263 -0.44 -5.66 -14.35
C PRO A 263 -0.62 -7.18 -14.41
N LEU A 264 0.43 -7.93 -14.77
CA LEU A 264 0.42 -9.39 -14.90
C LEU A 264 1.35 -10.10 -13.91
N VAL A 265 1.85 -9.39 -12.89
CA VAL A 265 2.73 -9.93 -11.83
C VAL A 265 4.02 -10.56 -12.41
N ASN A 266 4.59 -9.91 -13.43
CA ASN A 266 5.81 -10.34 -14.11
C ASN A 266 6.62 -9.17 -14.73
N ALA A 267 6.45 -7.92 -14.28
CA ALA A 267 7.10 -6.74 -14.84
C ALA A 267 8.06 -6.09 -13.82
N TRP A 268 7.62 -5.13 -12.99
CA TRP A 268 8.51 -4.47 -12.04
C TRP A 268 8.33 -4.99 -10.61
N TYR A 269 9.38 -5.60 -10.06
CA TYR A 269 9.45 -6.00 -8.65
C TYR A 269 10.90 -6.28 -8.22
N ALA A 270 11.13 -6.25 -6.90
CA ALA A 270 12.44 -6.50 -6.33
C ALA A 270 12.65 -7.99 -6.07
N GLY A 271 13.88 -8.45 -6.35
CA GLY A 271 14.28 -9.85 -6.19
C GLY A 271 13.93 -10.74 -7.38
N ASN A 272 14.34 -12.02 -7.28
CA ASN A 272 14.22 -13.02 -8.36
C ASN A 272 13.02 -13.95 -8.20
N ASP A 273 12.29 -13.89 -7.08
CA ASP A 273 11.17 -14.78 -6.78
C ASP A 273 9.84 -14.10 -7.12
N PRO A 274 9.13 -14.55 -8.18
CA PRO A 274 7.84 -13.98 -8.57
C PRO A 274 6.68 -14.41 -7.66
N ILE A 275 6.89 -15.30 -6.68
CA ILE A 275 5.81 -15.85 -5.84
C ILE A 275 5.31 -14.84 -4.81
N ALA A 276 6.17 -13.89 -4.39
CA ALA A 276 5.83 -12.80 -3.48
C ALA A 276 6.64 -11.54 -3.83
N PRO A 277 6.35 -10.91 -4.99
CA PRO A 277 7.13 -9.78 -5.47
C PRO A 277 6.99 -8.61 -4.50
N THR A 278 8.12 -8.00 -4.11
CA THR A 278 8.10 -6.70 -3.43
C THR A 278 8.09 -5.62 -4.50
N GLU A 279 6.98 -4.91 -4.66
CA GLU A 279 6.76 -4.00 -5.77
C GLU A 279 7.06 -2.54 -5.43
N ILE A 280 6.76 -1.64 -6.37
CA ILE A 280 7.22 -0.24 -6.32
C ILE A 280 6.61 0.56 -5.17
N ALA A 281 5.43 0.19 -4.68
CA ALA A 281 4.78 0.84 -3.56
C ALA A 281 5.04 0.08 -2.24
N ASP A 282 5.19 -1.24 -2.27
CA ASP A 282 5.64 -2.06 -1.13
C ASP A 282 6.93 -1.54 -0.48
N LEU A 283 7.91 -1.15 -1.31
CA LEU A 283 9.20 -0.61 -0.85
C LEU A 283 9.07 0.65 0.02
N CYS A 284 7.92 1.33 -0.05
CA CYS A 284 7.68 2.64 0.55
C CYS A 284 6.48 2.66 1.50
N LEU A 285 6.06 1.49 1.97
CA LEU A 285 5.00 1.38 2.96
C LEU A 285 5.28 2.27 4.19
N GLY A 286 4.31 3.14 4.50
CA GLY A 286 4.39 4.04 5.66
C GLY A 286 5.27 5.28 5.47
N VAL A 287 5.86 5.49 4.30
CA VAL A 287 6.68 6.68 3.98
C VAL A 287 5.78 7.75 3.34
N TYR A 288 5.46 8.84 4.05
CA TYR A 288 4.58 9.90 3.53
C TYR A 288 5.28 11.27 3.36
N GLY A 289 6.50 11.41 3.86
CA GLY A 289 7.25 12.67 3.87
C GLY A 289 8.71 12.47 4.22
N THR A 290 9.52 13.53 4.06
CA THR A 290 10.93 13.53 4.48
C THR A 290 11.05 13.21 5.97
N GLY A 291 12.01 12.35 6.33
CA GLY A 291 12.22 11.81 7.67
C GLY A 291 11.27 10.68 8.06
N ALA A 292 10.47 10.14 7.14
CA ALA A 292 9.62 8.99 7.42
C ALA A 292 10.42 7.67 7.50
N GLY A 293 9.85 6.68 8.19
CA GLY A 293 10.46 5.36 8.39
C GLY A 293 10.21 4.82 9.79
N GLY A 294 10.24 3.49 9.96
CA GLY A 294 10.10 2.86 11.28
C GLY A 294 8.77 3.16 12.00
N GLY A 295 7.69 3.42 11.25
CA GLY A 295 6.40 3.84 11.81
C GLY A 295 6.28 5.34 12.08
N PHE A 296 7.23 6.14 11.58
CA PHE A 296 7.15 7.59 11.55
C PHE A 296 6.63 8.08 10.19
N VAL A 297 5.60 8.93 10.18
CA VAL A 297 4.93 9.40 8.96
C VAL A 297 5.78 10.33 8.08
N GLY A 298 6.81 10.95 8.66
CA GLY A 298 7.60 11.99 8.02
C GLY A 298 6.97 13.38 8.11
N GLN A 299 7.62 14.36 7.49
CA GLN A 299 7.14 15.73 7.43
C GLN A 299 6.05 15.88 6.39
N VAL A 300 4.84 16.18 6.84
CA VAL A 300 3.65 16.38 6.02
C VAL A 300 2.97 17.70 6.39
N TYR A 301 2.19 18.26 5.46
CA TYR A 301 1.44 19.49 5.70
C TYR A 301 0.29 19.26 6.69
N LYS A 302 -0.19 20.35 7.30
CA LYS A 302 -1.39 20.36 8.13
C LYS A 302 -2.39 21.36 7.61
N ASP A 303 -3.67 21.03 7.64
CA ASP A 303 -4.74 21.99 7.37
C ASP A 303 -5.06 22.87 8.59
N SER A 304 -6.01 23.79 8.43
CA SER A 304 -6.46 24.70 9.49
C SER A 304 -7.06 24.00 10.70
N TRP A 305 -7.50 22.74 10.56
CA TRP A 305 -8.03 21.90 11.64
C TRP A 305 -6.96 20.95 12.22
N GLY A 306 -5.73 20.99 11.70
CA GLY A 306 -4.63 20.15 12.12
C GLY A 306 -4.61 18.76 11.47
N ASN A 307 -5.46 18.47 10.49
CA ASN A 307 -5.42 17.21 9.75
C ASN A 307 -4.18 17.18 8.83
N GLY A 308 -3.51 16.03 8.77
CA GLY A 308 -2.29 15.89 8.00
C GLY A 308 -2.55 15.44 6.56
N PHE A 309 -1.77 15.96 5.63
CA PHE A 309 -1.86 15.61 4.20
C PHE A 309 -0.52 15.88 3.51
N ASN A 310 -0.28 15.24 2.36
CA ASN A 310 0.91 15.50 1.55
C ASN A 310 0.60 15.81 0.08
N LEU A 311 -0.65 15.62 -0.36
CA LEU A 311 -1.10 15.92 -1.72
C LEU A 311 -2.42 16.70 -1.72
N HIS A 312 -2.53 17.65 -2.64
CA HIS A 312 -3.78 18.32 -2.98
C HIS A 312 -4.50 17.59 -4.11
N GLY A 313 -5.83 17.62 -4.04
CA GLY A 313 -6.72 17.12 -5.08
C GLY A 313 -7.69 18.17 -5.59
N VAL A 314 -8.59 17.73 -6.47
CA VAL A 314 -9.68 18.55 -6.99
C VAL A 314 -10.65 18.96 -5.87
N LYS A 315 -11.42 20.02 -6.11
CA LYS A 315 -12.48 20.51 -5.21
C LYS A 315 -12.00 20.78 -3.77
N GLY A 316 -10.74 21.20 -3.62
CA GLY A 316 -10.15 21.51 -2.31
C GLY A 316 -9.88 20.29 -1.43
N ARG A 317 -10.00 19.06 -1.97
CA ARG A 317 -9.65 17.84 -1.26
C ARG A 317 -8.16 17.80 -0.95
N LYS A 318 -7.84 17.17 0.18
CA LYS A 318 -6.47 16.94 0.65
C LYS A 318 -6.33 15.45 0.93
N PHE A 319 -5.18 14.88 0.58
CA PHE A 319 -4.95 13.45 0.69
C PHE A 319 -3.59 13.20 1.32
N LEU A 320 -3.50 12.10 2.06
CA LEU A 320 -2.24 11.55 2.53
C LEU A 320 -2.01 10.23 1.78
N VAL A 321 -0.97 10.20 0.97
CA VAL A 321 -0.64 9.06 0.11
C VAL A 321 0.80 8.69 0.32
N GLN A 322 1.09 7.41 0.53
CA GLN A 322 2.46 6.95 0.66
C GLN A 322 3.29 7.31 -0.58
N TRP A 323 4.59 7.46 -0.40
CA TRP A 323 5.53 7.58 -1.50
C TRP A 323 5.64 6.26 -2.25
N VAL A 324 6.25 6.32 -3.42
CA VAL A 324 6.61 5.14 -4.23
C VAL A 324 8.10 5.18 -4.51
N TRP A 325 8.68 4.02 -4.80
CA TRP A 325 10.08 3.95 -5.18
C TRP A 325 10.31 4.76 -6.45
N ASN A 326 11.31 5.64 -6.42
CA ASN A 326 11.72 6.39 -7.59
C ASN A 326 12.95 5.69 -8.19
N PRO A 327 12.84 5.10 -9.40
CA PRO A 327 13.92 4.31 -9.98
C PRO A 327 15.15 5.16 -10.36
N LEU A 328 14.97 6.47 -10.57
CA LEU A 328 16.07 7.39 -10.88
C LEU A 328 16.82 7.84 -9.62
N ARG A 329 16.08 8.07 -8.52
CA ARG A 329 16.66 8.49 -7.23
C ARG A 329 17.10 7.32 -6.36
N LYS A 330 16.67 6.10 -6.66
CA LYS A 330 16.92 4.88 -5.87
C LYS A 330 16.52 5.02 -4.40
N ARG A 331 15.37 5.64 -4.15
CA ARG A 331 14.74 5.76 -2.83
C ARG A 331 13.25 6.02 -2.97
N CYS A 332 12.51 5.92 -1.86
CA CYS A 332 11.14 6.40 -1.80
C CYS A 332 11.10 7.91 -2.05
N PHE A 333 10.15 8.34 -2.87
CA PHE A 333 9.99 9.75 -3.21
C PHE A 333 8.53 10.12 -3.39
N GLY A 334 8.20 11.32 -2.93
CA GLY A 334 6.95 11.98 -3.26
C GLY A 334 7.15 13.47 -3.49
N PRO A 335 6.16 14.15 -4.11
CA PRO A 335 6.30 15.56 -4.50
C PRO A 335 6.46 16.54 -3.34
N ASN A 336 6.16 16.12 -2.11
CA ASN A 336 6.39 16.90 -0.89
C ASN A 336 7.78 16.66 -0.26
N ALA A 337 8.68 15.93 -0.95
CA ALA A 337 10.07 15.81 -0.53
C ALA A 337 10.73 17.20 -0.44
N MET A 338 11.61 17.37 0.52
CA MET A 338 12.23 18.67 0.83
C MET A 338 13.64 18.83 0.23
N ASP A 339 14.08 17.87 -0.58
CA ASP A 339 15.46 17.72 -1.07
C ASP A 339 15.60 17.59 -2.59
#